data_AF-A0A8C0UZ76-F1
#
_entry.id   AF-A0A8C0UZ76-F1
#
_cell.length_a   1.000
_cell.length_b   1.000
_cell.length_c   1.000
_cell.angle_alpha   90.00
_cell.angle_beta   90.00
_cell.angle_gamma   90.00
#
_symmetry.space_group_name_H-M   'P 1'
#
loop_
_entity.id
_entity.type
_entity.pdbx_description
1 polymer ?
#
loop_
_entity_poly.entity_id
_entity_poly.type
_entity_poly.pdbx_seq_one_letter_code
_entity_poly.pdbx_strand_id
1 'polypeptide(L)' 'QRQNEILLGLCRAKELRFFYNYSTGRCRPFSYSGCGGNENNFISRKSCLRICKKGMGSDTAPSYH' A
#
# COMPACT_ATOMS: atom_id res chain seq x y z
N GLN A 1 3.32 -15.70 0.38
CA GLN A 1 2.97 -14.42 -0.28
C GLN A 1 1.74 -13.76 0.39
N ARG A 2 1.73 -13.64 1.73
CA ARG A 2 0.58 -13.10 2.48
C ARG A 2 0.42 -11.58 2.39
N GLN A 3 1.47 -10.86 2.00
CA GLN A 3 1.49 -9.38 1.97
C GLN A 3 0.83 -8.78 0.71
N ASN A 4 0.40 -9.61 -0.25
CA ASN A 4 -0.31 -9.16 -1.46
C ASN A 4 -1.85 -9.17 -1.31
N GLU A 5 -2.35 -9.45 -0.12
CA GLU A 5 -3.80 -9.49 0.13
C GLU A 5 -4.41 -8.10 0.02
N ILE A 6 -5.49 -7.99 -0.75
CA ILE A 6 -6.28 -6.78 -0.92
C ILE A 6 -7.58 -6.97 -0.16
N LEU A 7 -7.85 -6.08 0.80
CA LEU A 7 -9.13 -6.05 1.49
C LEU A 7 -9.96 -4.86 0.99
N LEU A 8 -11.07 -5.18 0.32
CA LEU A 8 -11.99 -4.19 -0.22
C LEU A 8 -12.73 -3.44 0.88
N GLY A 9 -13.08 -4.13 1.98
CA GLY A 9 -13.91 -3.58 3.05
C GLY A 9 -15.41 -3.84 2.86
N LEU A 10 -16.22 -3.53 3.88
CA LEU A 10 -17.67 -3.82 3.90
C LEU A 10 -18.58 -2.62 3.57
N CYS A 11 -18.00 -1.45 3.31
CA CYS A 11 -18.75 -0.27 2.91
C CYS A 11 -19.17 -0.34 1.42
N ARG A 12 -19.77 0.75 0.90
CA ARG A 12 -20.34 0.81 -0.46
C ARG A 12 -19.78 1.93 -1.34
N ALA A 13 -18.75 2.63 -0.88
CA ALA A 13 -18.06 3.60 -1.72
C ALA A 13 -17.24 2.89 -2.81
N LYS A 14 -16.79 3.64 -3.82
CA LYS A 14 -15.87 3.14 -4.83
C LYS A 14 -14.69 4.09 -4.95
N GLU A 15 -13.73 3.90 -4.06
CA GLU A 15 -12.53 4.73 -4.00
C GLU A 15 -11.36 4.07 -4.73
N LEU A 16 -10.65 4.85 -5.54
CA LEU A 16 -9.39 4.41 -6.12
C LEU A 16 -8.31 4.45 -5.03
N ARG A 17 -7.76 3.29 -4.70
CA ARG A 17 -6.63 3.13 -3.79
C ARG A 17 -5.51 2.33 -4.46
N PHE A 18 -4.36 2.29 -3.83
CA PHE A 18 -3.18 1.58 -4.30
C PHE A 18 -2.71 0.60 -3.24
N PHE A 19 -2.35 -0.62 -3.66
CA PHE A 19 -1.68 -1.62 -2.82
C PHE A 19 -0.31 -1.92 -3.41
N TYR A 20 0.65 -2.27 -2.56
CA TYR A 20 1.97 -2.73 -2.96
C TYR A 20 1.94 -4.22 -3.25
N ASN A 21 2.27 -4.60 -4.47
CA ASN A 21 2.47 -5.99 -4.86
C ASN A 21 3.93 -6.36 -4.63
N TYR A 22 4.19 -7.10 -3.54
CA TYR A 22 5.50 -7.57 -3.10
C TYR A 22 6.15 -8.51 -4.11
N SER A 23 5.37 -9.30 -4.85
CA SER A 23 5.90 -10.21 -5.88
C SER A 23 6.48 -9.47 -7.09
N THR A 24 5.98 -8.26 -7.38
CA THR A 24 6.42 -7.46 -8.54
C THR A 24 7.16 -6.19 -8.15
N GLY A 25 7.26 -5.88 -6.86
CA GLY A 25 7.87 -4.65 -6.35
C GLY A 25 7.16 -3.37 -6.81
N ARG A 26 5.86 -3.44 -7.10
CA ARG A 26 5.10 -2.34 -7.74
C ARG A 26 3.79 -2.06 -7.01
N CYS A 27 3.44 -0.79 -6.92
CA CYS A 27 2.11 -0.35 -6.50
C CYS A 27 1.11 -0.47 -7.65
N ARG A 28 -0.03 -1.13 -7.40
CA ARG A 28 -1.11 -1.30 -8.36
C ARG A 28 -2.42 -0.73 -7.80
N PRO A 29 -3.30 -0.19 -8.66
CA PRO A 29 -4.58 0.33 -8.23
C PRO A 29 -5.55 -0.81 -7.86
N PHE A 30 -6.47 -0.52 -6.93
CA PHE A 30 -7.63 -1.36 -6.63
C PHE A 30 -8.82 -0.49 -6.18
N SER A 31 -10.03 -1.06 -6.20
CA SER A 31 -11.23 -0.38 -5.68
C SER A 31 -11.38 -0.67 -4.19
N TYR A 32 -11.45 0.36 -3.35
CA TYR A 32 -11.69 0.25 -1.92
C TYR A 32 -13.11 0.74 -1.60
N SER A 33 -13.78 0.06 -0.68
CA SER A 33 -15.18 0.32 -0.38
C SER A 33 -15.42 1.47 0.59
N GLY A 34 -14.36 2.06 1.13
CA GLY A 34 -14.40 3.26 1.99
C GLY A 34 -14.22 2.98 3.49
N CYS A 35 -14.38 1.73 3.95
CA CYS A 35 -14.12 1.37 5.34
C CYS A 35 -13.56 -0.05 5.50
N GLY A 36 -12.88 -0.30 6.62
CA GLY A 36 -12.16 -1.55 6.87
C GLY A 36 -10.85 -1.60 6.08
N GLY A 37 -10.57 -2.74 5.45
CA GLY A 37 -9.34 -2.92 4.68
C GLY A 37 -8.16 -3.36 5.56
N ASN A 38 -6.96 -3.30 4.98
CA ASN A 38 -5.69 -3.55 5.67
C ASN A 38 -4.72 -2.38 5.47
N GLU A 39 -3.54 -2.47 6.07
CA GLU A 39 -2.48 -1.46 5.99
C GLU A 39 -1.89 -1.31 4.58
N ASN A 40 -2.09 -2.28 3.68
CA ASN A 40 -1.65 -2.22 2.29
C ASN A 40 -2.66 -1.46 1.41
N ASN A 41 -3.09 -0.28 1.87
CA ASN A 41 -4.09 0.56 1.23
C ASN A 41 -3.63 2.02 1.29
N PHE A 42 -3.32 2.59 0.13
CA PHE A 42 -2.77 3.93 0.02
C PHE A 42 -3.58 4.79 -0.95
N ILE A 43 -3.72 6.08 -0.63
CA ILE A 43 -4.45 7.05 -1.48
C ILE A 43 -3.67 7.35 -2.77
N SER A 44 -2.34 7.21 -2.77
CA SER A 44 -1.50 7.51 -3.93
C SER A 44 -0.46 6.44 -4.21
N ARG A 45 -0.10 6.30 -5.48
CA ARG A 45 1.03 5.44 -5.90
C ARG A 45 2.35 5.87 -5.25
N LYS A 46 2.57 7.19 -5.07
CA LYS A 46 3.79 7.74 -4.48
C LYS A 46 3.94 7.34 -3.01
N SER A 47 2.87 7.44 -2.21
CA SER A 47 2.91 7.05 -0.80
C SER A 47 3.11 5.53 -0.64
N CYS A 48 2.43 4.73 -1.47
CA CYS A 48 2.61 3.29 -1.52
C CYS A 48 4.08 2.89 -1.80
N LEU A 49 4.69 3.48 -2.84
CA LEU A 49 6.08 3.18 -3.17
C LEU A 49 7.03 3.66 -2.07
N ARG A 50 6.83 4.86 -1.54
CA ARG A 50 7.69 5.43 -0.49
C ARG A 50 7.71 4.55 0.76
N ILE A 51 6.57 4.02 1.18
CA ILE A 51 6.45 3.23 2.41
C ILE A 51 6.98 1.81 2.17
N CYS A 52 6.45 1.11 1.18
CA CYS A 52 6.72 -0.32 1.01
C CYS A 52 8.05 -0.62 0.31
N LYS A 53 8.52 0.27 -0.59
CA LYS A 53 9.83 0.08 -1.24
C LYS A 53 10.98 0.41 -0.29
N LYS A 54 10.83 1.41 0.58
CA LYS A 54 11.85 1.79 1.57
C LYS A 54 11.99 0.75 2.69
N GLY A 55 10.87 0.15 3.12
CA GLY A 55 10.87 -0.93 4.11
C GLY A 55 11.57 -2.23 3.67
N MET A 56 12.01 -2.33 2.41
CA MET A 56 12.76 -3.47 1.89
C MET A 56 14.27 -3.24 1.76
N GLY A 57 14.79 -2.06 2.11
CA GLY A 57 16.19 -1.78 1.80
C GLY A 57 16.86 -0.54 2.41
N SER A 58 16.46 -0.06 3.59
CA SER A 58 17.29 0.92 4.31
C SER A 58 16.98 1.03 5.80
N ASP A 59 17.58 0.15 6.61
CA ASP A 59 17.78 0.38 8.06
C ASP A 59 19.08 1.15 8.36
N THR A 60 19.71 1.79 7.38
CA THR A 60 20.89 2.63 7.61
C THR A 60 20.86 3.92 6.79
N ALA A 61 20.06 4.88 7.23
CA ALA A 61 20.42 6.28 7.06
C ALA A 61 19.96 7.02 8.33
N PRO A 62 20.89 7.50 9.18
CA PRO A 62 20.53 8.31 10.33
C PRO A 62 19.72 9.51 9.86
N SER A 63 18.67 9.83 10.61
CA SER A 63 18.05 11.15 10.58
C SER A 63 19.13 12.21 10.70
N TYR A 64 19.36 12.98 9.64
CA TYR A 64 19.92 14.31 9.75
C TYR A 64 18.86 15.33 9.36
N HIS A 65 18.51 16.09 10.41
CA HIS A 65 17.57 17.21 10.55
C HIS A 65 16.09 16.84 10.64
#